data_AF-A0AAU7W9I1-F1
#
_entry.id   AF-A0AAU7W9I1-F1
#
_cell.length_a   1.000
_cell.length_b   1.000
_cell.length_c   1.000
_cell.angle_alpha   90.00
_cell.angle_beta   90.00
_cell.angle_gamma   90.00
#
_symmetry.space_group_name_H-M   'P 1'
#
loop_
_entity.id
_entity.type
_entity.pdbx_description
1 polymer ?
#
loop_
_entity_poly.entity_id
_entity_poly.type
_entity_poly.pdbx_seq_one_letter_code
_entity_poly.pdbx_strand_id
1 'polypeptide(L)'
;MSVSTHRRRRLLPSRRGAARASRERAVVTGGVLAVVALCAVGAGFGAYAAIGDGAGPAALGGQIGLAAPTDPAPGGVVADGRSEVGDTDGTPVAGSPEPGTAPPSAAPHPSPSPTPAPTPEAPEQSTHPDPADPLSPAYNPYTTPGDPAFVTETARSQWLGQQEVVRQCMRDAGFEYLPWQWWEGGSPMPPGLSDGAQAAWMTALRGAPEPAPDGSSDPGCEAVAQGVADEAKAAGTPLSAPLPERDPAAPTPRERWLEFQDAVRACMAEAGQEYRYWEFWNPEFSAVDGSPAMPPGLTDAERAAWNTAAFGSPDAAGQAAPLDHGGCWTEGARAVDYREFD
;
A
#
# COMPACT_ATOMS: atom_id res chain seq x y z
N MET A 1 18.26 -31.15 75.98
CA MET A 1 17.70 -31.75 74.76
C MET A 1 16.18 -31.75 74.87
N SER A 2 15.48 -30.89 74.12
CA SER A 2 14.01 -30.87 74.06
C SER A 2 13.60 -30.63 72.60
N VAL A 3 12.82 -31.55 72.02
CA VAL A 3 12.44 -31.52 70.60
C VAL A 3 11.02 -30.96 70.46
N SER A 4 10.91 -29.69 70.10
CA SER A 4 9.62 -29.03 69.83
C SER A 4 9.00 -29.57 68.53
N THR A 5 7.92 -30.34 68.66
CA THR A 5 7.26 -30.99 67.53
C THR A 5 6.09 -30.14 67.01
N HIS A 6 6.33 -29.30 65.99
CA HIS A 6 5.29 -28.46 65.40
C HIS A 6 4.31 -29.26 64.50
N ARG A 7 3.10 -29.47 65.03
CA ARG A 7 2.00 -30.18 64.36
C ARG A 7 1.29 -29.28 63.33
N ARG A 8 1.69 -29.33 62.06
CA ARG A 8 0.98 -28.60 60.97
C ARG A 8 -0.42 -29.17 60.77
N ARG A 9 -1.47 -28.35 60.99
CA ARG A 9 -2.85 -28.67 60.58
C ARG A 9 -2.96 -28.53 59.06
N ARG A 10 -3.39 -29.58 58.35
CA ARG A 10 -3.86 -29.47 56.96
C ARG A 10 -5.30 -28.95 57.00
N LEU A 11 -5.57 -27.85 56.30
CA LEU A 11 -6.93 -27.42 55.97
C LEU A 11 -7.35 -28.10 54.68
N LEU A 12 -8.51 -28.77 54.70
CA LEU A 12 -9.13 -29.36 53.51
C LEU A 12 -10.06 -28.30 52.86
N PRO A 13 -10.08 -28.17 51.52
CA PRO A 13 -11.01 -27.27 50.85
C PRO A 13 -12.46 -27.79 50.97
N SER A 14 -13.38 -26.86 51.27
CA SER A 14 -14.81 -27.17 51.43
C SER A 14 -15.49 -27.40 50.08
N ARG A 15 -16.02 -28.61 49.85
CA ARG A 15 -16.92 -28.95 48.73
C ARG A 15 -18.37 -29.08 49.22
N ARG A 16 -19.20 -28.05 49.00
CA ARG A 16 -20.68 -28.10 48.96
C ARG A 16 -21.14 -26.96 48.03
N GLY A 17 -21.53 -27.23 46.79
CA GLY A 17 -22.92 -27.48 46.34
C GLY A 17 -23.44 -26.21 45.63
N ALA A 18 -24.33 -26.20 44.64
CA ALA A 18 -25.16 -27.19 43.92
C ALA A 18 -25.33 -26.65 42.47
N ALA A 19 -25.32 -27.43 41.38
CA ALA A 19 -26.36 -28.36 40.92
C ALA A 19 -27.76 -27.71 40.64
N ARG A 20 -27.90 -27.03 39.49
CA ARG A 20 -29.12 -26.80 38.65
C ARG A 20 -28.72 -25.82 37.50
N ALA A 21 -29.22 -25.90 36.27
CA ALA A 21 -30.09 -26.90 35.64
C ALA A 21 -29.82 -26.97 34.12
N SER A 22 -30.03 -28.12 33.52
CA SER A 22 -30.03 -28.35 32.06
C SER A 22 -31.42 -28.13 31.47
N ARG A 23 -31.57 -27.23 30.47
CA ARG A 23 -32.67 -27.09 29.50
C ARG A 23 -32.23 -26.09 28.42
N GLU A 24 -32.64 -26.15 27.16
CA GLU A 24 -33.25 -27.21 26.34
C GLU A 24 -33.01 -26.82 24.86
N ARG A 25 -33.10 -27.76 23.92
CA ARG A 25 -32.94 -27.44 22.48
C ARG A 25 -34.19 -26.75 21.93
N ALA A 26 -34.01 -25.76 21.05
CA ALA A 26 -35.02 -25.34 20.08
C ALA A 26 -34.35 -25.09 18.72
N VAL A 27 -34.96 -25.62 17.65
CA VAL A 27 -34.52 -25.49 16.25
C VAL A 27 -35.70 -24.98 15.43
N VAL A 28 -35.56 -23.79 14.82
CA VAL A 28 -36.36 -23.22 13.72
C VAL A 28 -35.41 -22.19 13.06
N THR A 29 -34.92 -22.24 11.81
CA THR A 29 -35.48 -22.51 10.46
C THR A 29 -36.18 -21.30 9.83
N GLY A 30 -35.52 -20.62 8.87
CA GLY A 30 -36.04 -19.50 8.07
C GLY A 30 -35.31 -18.17 8.37
N GLY A 31 -35.03 -17.28 7.40
CA GLY A 31 -35.42 -17.25 5.98
C GLY A 31 -34.38 -16.56 5.07
N VAL A 32 -34.76 -16.29 3.82
CA VAL A 32 -33.87 -15.93 2.67
C VAL A 32 -34.35 -14.62 2.02
N LEU A 33 -33.45 -13.88 1.33
CA LEU A 33 -33.64 -12.58 0.61
C LEU A 33 -33.67 -11.35 1.54
N ALA A 34 -33.24 -10.12 1.19
CA ALA A 34 -32.64 -9.51 -0.04
C ALA A 34 -31.77 -8.28 0.38
N VAL A 35 -31.05 -7.50 -0.45
CA VAL A 35 -30.86 -7.44 -1.92
C VAL A 35 -29.44 -6.85 -2.25
N VAL A 36 -29.11 -6.57 -3.52
CA VAL A 36 -27.81 -6.05 -4.03
C VAL A 36 -27.84 -4.53 -4.32
N ALA A 37 -26.64 -3.93 -4.38
CA ALA A 37 -26.24 -2.66 -5.03
C ALA A 37 -26.23 -1.35 -4.22
N LEU A 38 -25.02 -0.82 -3.97
CA LEU A 38 -24.61 0.45 -4.56
C LEU A 38 -23.06 0.54 -4.68
N CYS A 39 -22.54 0.45 -5.91
CA CYS A 39 -21.15 0.82 -6.22
C CYS A 39 -21.18 2.07 -7.11
N ALA A 40 -20.62 3.20 -6.66
CA ALA A 40 -20.14 4.29 -7.51
C ALA A 40 -19.37 5.35 -6.69
N VAL A 41 -18.42 6.02 -7.36
CA VAL A 41 -17.65 7.21 -6.94
C VAL A 41 -16.50 6.94 -5.95
N GLY A 42 -15.27 6.93 -6.47
CA GLY A 42 -14.03 6.80 -5.71
C GLY A 42 -12.81 6.50 -6.58
N ALA A 43 -12.66 7.16 -7.73
CA ALA A 43 -11.54 6.90 -8.64
C ALA A 43 -10.27 7.65 -8.22
N GLY A 44 -9.14 6.93 -8.15
CA GLY A 44 -7.80 7.51 -8.15
C GLY A 44 -7.07 7.54 -6.80
N PHE A 45 -6.59 6.38 -6.33
CA PHE A 45 -5.38 6.22 -5.48
C PHE A 45 -4.82 4.78 -5.57
N GLY A 46 -4.56 4.31 -6.79
CA GLY A 46 -4.09 2.95 -7.09
C GLY A 46 -2.62 2.66 -6.75
N ALA A 47 -2.26 2.80 -5.48
CA ALA A 47 -1.01 2.26 -4.89
C ALA A 47 -1.04 2.20 -3.34
N TYR A 48 -2.19 2.44 -2.69
CA TYR A 48 -2.28 2.54 -1.22
C TYR A 48 -2.51 1.19 -0.50
N ALA A 49 -2.44 0.06 -1.20
CA ALA A 49 -2.80 -1.28 -0.71
C ALA A 49 -2.01 -1.81 0.52
N ALA A 50 -0.91 -1.16 0.91
CA ALA A 50 -0.16 -1.46 2.13
C ALA A 50 -0.71 -0.77 3.40
N ILE A 51 -1.57 0.25 3.22
CA ILE A 51 -2.09 1.09 4.29
C ILE A 51 -3.58 0.77 4.40
N GLY A 52 -3.94 -0.13 5.32
CA GLY A 52 -5.35 -0.28 5.69
C GLY A 52 -5.93 1.09 6.08
N ASP A 53 -7.16 1.38 5.67
CA ASP A 53 -7.71 2.76 5.61
C ASP A 53 -7.70 3.56 6.94
N GLY A 54 -7.46 2.90 8.08
CA GLY A 54 -7.26 3.53 9.40
C GLY A 54 -5.81 3.84 9.81
N ALA A 55 -4.79 3.34 9.11
CA ALA A 55 -3.38 3.41 9.55
C ALA A 55 -2.59 4.62 9.01
N GLY A 56 -3.11 5.30 7.98
CA GLY A 56 -2.47 6.47 7.38
C GLY A 56 -2.69 7.76 8.20
N PRO A 57 -1.82 8.78 8.04
CA PRO A 57 -1.92 10.04 8.80
C PRO A 57 -3.20 10.84 8.51
N ALA A 58 -3.96 10.51 7.47
CA ALA A 58 -5.30 11.04 7.23
C ALA A 58 -6.28 10.72 8.39
N ALA A 59 -6.18 9.54 9.02
CA ALA A 59 -7.00 9.17 10.17
C ALA A 59 -6.61 9.94 11.46
N LEU A 60 -5.33 10.32 11.58
CA LEU A 60 -4.84 11.19 12.66
C LEU A 60 -5.13 12.68 12.42
N GLY A 61 -5.61 13.03 11.23
CA GLY A 61 -5.83 14.38 10.69
C GLY A 61 -7.07 15.13 11.20
N GLY A 62 -7.43 14.96 12.48
CA GLY A 62 -8.48 15.76 13.11
C GLY A 62 -8.12 17.25 13.15
N GLN A 63 -8.69 18.03 12.22
CA GLN A 63 -8.62 19.50 12.10
C GLN A 63 -7.23 20.10 11.78
N ILE A 64 -6.86 20.09 10.49
CA ILE A 64 -6.11 21.21 9.89
C ILE A 64 -7.05 21.92 8.91
N GLY A 65 -7.32 23.19 9.16
CA GLY A 65 -8.32 23.97 8.42
C GLY A 65 -7.85 24.38 7.02
N LEU A 66 -8.07 23.52 6.04
CA LEU A 66 -8.15 23.91 4.63
C LEU A 66 -9.63 24.05 4.25
N ALA A 67 -10.04 25.26 3.87
CA ALA A 67 -11.41 25.50 3.44
C ALA A 67 -11.69 24.74 2.13
N ALA A 68 -12.75 23.94 2.12
CA ALA A 68 -13.22 23.31 0.90
C ALA A 68 -13.60 24.39 -0.13
N PRO A 69 -13.30 24.21 -1.43
CA PRO A 69 -13.83 25.08 -2.46
C PRO A 69 -15.36 24.97 -2.46
N THR A 70 -16.05 26.11 -2.37
CA THR A 70 -17.52 26.18 -2.48
C THR A 70 -18.00 25.66 -3.83
N ASP A 71 -18.93 24.70 -3.81
CA ASP A 71 -19.63 24.23 -5.01
C ASP A 71 -20.29 25.40 -5.78
N PRO A 72 -20.13 25.45 -7.11
CA PRO A 72 -20.99 26.28 -7.94
C PRO A 72 -22.39 25.67 -8.02
N ALA A 73 -23.41 26.45 -7.62
CA ALA A 73 -24.80 26.01 -7.61
C ALA A 73 -25.31 25.63 -9.03
N PRO A 74 -26.28 24.69 -9.14
CA PRO A 74 -26.80 24.24 -10.42
C PRO A 74 -27.70 25.30 -11.08
N GLY A 75 -27.17 26.01 -12.08
CA GLY A 75 -27.90 26.94 -12.93
C GLY A 75 -27.96 26.43 -14.37
N GLY A 76 -29.10 25.85 -14.76
CA GLY A 76 -29.28 25.34 -16.13
C GLY A 76 -29.51 26.43 -17.16
N VAL A 77 -29.05 26.19 -18.40
CA VAL A 77 -29.53 26.89 -19.60
C VAL A 77 -29.69 25.90 -20.75
N VAL A 78 -30.87 25.91 -21.35
CA VAL A 78 -31.22 25.15 -22.55
C VAL A 78 -30.72 25.91 -23.78
N ALA A 79 -30.05 25.23 -24.71
CA ALA A 79 -29.82 25.73 -26.06
C ALA A 79 -29.94 24.58 -27.07
N ASP A 80 -31.03 24.63 -27.86
CA ASP A 80 -31.28 23.77 -29.01
C ASP A 80 -30.33 24.16 -30.17
N GLY A 81 -29.85 23.19 -30.96
CA GLY A 81 -28.69 23.41 -31.84
C GLY A 81 -28.54 22.35 -32.92
N ARG A 82 -29.44 22.37 -33.90
CA ARG A 82 -29.56 21.43 -35.02
C ARG A 82 -28.59 21.77 -36.17
N SER A 83 -28.32 20.77 -37.03
CA SER A 83 -27.56 20.83 -38.30
C SER A 83 -26.02 20.78 -38.12
N GLU A 84 -25.23 20.25 -39.08
CA GLU A 84 -25.53 19.97 -40.49
C GLU A 84 -24.76 18.75 -41.03
N VAL A 85 -25.23 18.16 -42.14
CA VAL A 85 -24.58 17.03 -42.82
C VAL A 85 -23.52 17.57 -43.79
N GLY A 86 -22.25 17.21 -43.58
CA GLY A 86 -21.12 17.61 -44.41
C GLY A 86 -20.51 16.43 -45.17
N ASP A 87 -21.10 16.10 -46.33
CA ASP A 87 -20.56 15.13 -47.29
C ASP A 87 -19.42 15.78 -48.09
N THR A 88 -18.24 15.15 -48.17
CA THR A 88 -17.21 15.48 -49.18
C THR A 88 -16.38 14.25 -49.55
N ASP A 89 -16.83 13.57 -50.60
CA ASP A 89 -16.02 12.67 -51.43
C ASP A 89 -14.94 13.45 -52.21
N GLY A 90 -13.78 12.86 -52.54
CA GLY A 90 -12.82 13.55 -53.42
C GLY A 90 -11.32 13.20 -53.42
N THR A 91 -10.96 12.13 -54.15
CA THR A 91 -9.77 12.04 -55.05
C THR A 91 -8.35 11.84 -54.47
N PRO A 92 -7.58 10.84 -54.95
CA PRO A 92 -6.17 10.65 -54.61
C PRO A 92 -5.20 11.40 -55.54
N VAL A 93 -4.00 11.73 -55.04
CA VAL A 93 -2.88 12.25 -55.85
C VAL A 93 -1.64 11.38 -55.67
N ALA A 94 -1.10 10.88 -56.78
CA ALA A 94 0.18 10.18 -56.84
C ALA A 94 1.30 11.16 -57.26
N GLY A 95 2.52 10.95 -56.76
CA GLY A 95 3.68 11.76 -57.16
C GLY A 95 4.98 11.39 -56.46
N SER A 96 5.72 10.41 -56.99
CA SER A 96 7.14 10.22 -56.69
C SER A 96 8.01 10.99 -57.69
N PRO A 97 9.12 11.58 -57.24
CA PRO A 97 10.34 11.66 -58.06
C PRO A 97 11.55 10.98 -57.39
N GLU A 98 12.51 10.60 -58.23
CA GLU A 98 13.70 9.80 -57.91
C GLU A 98 14.79 10.51 -57.07
N PRO A 99 15.70 9.74 -56.43
CA PRO A 99 16.84 10.28 -55.68
C PRO A 99 17.97 10.81 -56.57
N GLY A 100 18.43 12.03 -56.28
CA GLY A 100 19.59 12.65 -56.93
C GLY A 100 20.93 12.12 -56.40
N THR A 101 21.78 11.61 -57.28
CA THR A 101 23.15 11.16 -56.95
C THR A 101 24.09 12.36 -56.78
N ALA A 102 24.73 12.48 -55.62
CA ALA A 102 25.76 13.50 -55.36
C ALA A 102 27.18 13.01 -55.72
N PRO A 103 28.06 13.86 -56.31
CA PRO A 103 29.44 13.50 -56.61
C PRO A 103 30.36 13.57 -55.37
N PRO A 104 31.48 12.81 -55.35
CA PRO A 104 32.42 12.82 -54.23
C PRO A 104 33.21 14.14 -54.16
N SER A 105 33.20 14.76 -52.97
CA SER A 105 34.01 15.96 -52.69
C SER A 105 35.40 15.61 -52.15
N ALA A 106 36.35 16.52 -52.31
CA ALA A 106 37.79 16.26 -52.23
C ALA A 106 38.33 15.93 -50.83
N ALA A 107 39.46 15.20 -50.80
CA ALA A 107 40.19 14.89 -49.58
C ALA A 107 40.79 16.16 -48.93
N PRO A 108 40.66 16.35 -47.60
CA PRO A 108 41.25 17.50 -46.91
C PRO A 108 42.76 17.34 -46.71
N HIS A 109 43.50 18.45 -46.81
CA HIS A 109 44.89 18.53 -46.38
C HIS A 109 45.00 18.43 -44.84
N PRO A 110 46.10 17.89 -44.29
CA PRO A 110 46.29 17.81 -42.84
C PRO A 110 46.53 19.20 -42.23
N SER A 111 45.59 19.65 -41.39
CA SER A 111 45.82 20.76 -40.47
C SER A 111 46.78 20.35 -39.34
N PRO A 112 47.60 21.28 -38.81
CA PRO A 112 48.45 21.00 -37.66
C PRO A 112 47.61 20.64 -36.43
N SER A 113 48.02 19.63 -35.68
CA SER A 113 47.32 19.19 -34.47
C SER A 113 47.25 20.32 -33.44
N PRO A 114 46.05 20.69 -32.94
CA PRO A 114 45.94 21.65 -31.85
C PRO A 114 46.51 21.05 -30.55
N THR A 115 47.17 21.88 -29.76
CA THR A 115 47.56 21.56 -28.39
C THR A 115 46.35 21.04 -27.62
N PRO A 116 46.43 19.92 -26.89
CA PRO A 116 45.32 19.45 -26.09
C PRO A 116 44.94 20.52 -25.06
N ALA A 117 43.68 20.94 -25.08
CA ALA A 117 43.12 21.76 -24.02
C ALA A 117 43.24 21.01 -22.68
N PRO A 118 43.40 21.71 -21.54
CA PRO A 118 43.35 21.06 -20.24
C PRO A 118 42.03 20.31 -20.13
N THR A 119 42.11 19.01 -19.85
CA THR A 119 40.93 18.17 -19.61
C THR A 119 40.10 18.85 -18.53
N PRO A 120 38.82 19.20 -18.80
CA PRO A 120 37.94 19.70 -17.76
C PRO A 120 37.91 18.68 -16.64
N GLU A 121 38.33 19.10 -15.45
CA GLU A 121 38.22 18.30 -14.24
C GLU A 121 36.75 17.96 -14.09
N ALA A 122 36.41 16.66 -14.24
CA ALA A 122 35.03 16.22 -14.19
C ALA A 122 34.49 16.64 -12.82
N PRO A 123 33.32 17.32 -12.74
CA PRO A 123 32.80 17.77 -11.46
C PRO A 123 32.71 16.56 -10.54
N GLU A 124 33.33 16.67 -9.36
CA GLU A 124 33.33 15.60 -8.36
C GLU A 124 31.87 15.21 -8.12
N GLN A 125 31.48 14.02 -8.59
CA GLN A 125 30.15 13.50 -8.34
C GLN A 125 30.04 13.34 -6.83
N SER A 126 29.18 14.15 -6.18
CA SER A 126 28.91 14.05 -4.76
C SER A 126 28.68 12.60 -4.38
N THR A 127 29.61 12.00 -3.64
CA THR A 127 29.57 10.58 -3.24
C THR A 127 28.49 10.29 -2.20
N HIS A 128 27.66 11.29 -1.89
CA HIS A 128 26.43 11.17 -1.13
C HIS A 128 25.29 11.58 -2.06
N PRO A 129 24.48 10.60 -2.52
CA PRO A 129 23.22 10.87 -3.21
C PRO A 129 22.37 11.81 -2.36
N ASP A 130 21.73 12.79 -2.99
CA ASP A 130 20.78 13.65 -2.29
C ASP A 130 19.61 12.77 -1.78
N PRO A 131 19.31 12.71 -0.47
CA PRO A 131 18.16 11.95 0.03
C PRO A 131 16.82 12.59 -0.37
N ALA A 132 16.82 13.80 -0.95
CA ALA A 132 15.65 14.45 -1.54
C ALA A 132 15.49 14.21 -3.04
N ASP A 133 16.47 13.60 -3.74
CA ASP A 133 16.29 13.14 -5.11
C ASP A 133 15.35 11.91 -5.13
N PRO A 134 14.18 11.95 -5.80
CA PRO A 134 13.27 10.81 -5.88
C PRO A 134 13.87 9.55 -6.53
N LEU A 135 14.98 9.71 -7.26
CA LEU A 135 15.76 8.64 -7.88
C LEU A 135 16.98 8.21 -7.03
N SER A 136 17.10 8.69 -5.80
CA SER A 136 18.09 8.24 -4.82
C SER A 136 17.65 6.95 -4.13
N PRO A 137 18.50 5.91 -3.99
CA PRO A 137 18.18 4.73 -3.19
C PRO A 137 17.79 5.05 -1.74
N ALA A 138 18.24 6.18 -1.19
CA ALA A 138 17.91 6.60 0.16
C ALA A 138 16.55 7.30 0.30
N TYR A 139 15.90 7.68 -0.82
CA TYR A 139 14.65 8.43 -0.80
C TYR A 139 13.49 7.59 -0.23
N ASN A 140 12.74 8.22 0.67
CA ASN A 140 11.46 7.72 1.18
C ASN A 140 10.59 8.95 1.45
N PRO A 141 9.48 9.15 0.72
CA PRO A 141 8.67 10.37 0.80
C PRO A 141 8.14 10.64 2.22
N TYR A 142 7.91 9.58 3.00
CA TYR A 142 7.42 9.69 4.38
C TYR A 142 8.50 10.15 5.38
N THR A 143 9.78 10.19 4.98
CA THR A 143 10.90 10.54 5.86
C THR A 143 11.83 11.64 5.31
N THR A 144 11.68 12.01 4.04
CA THR A 144 12.41 13.11 3.38
C THR A 144 11.76 14.47 3.70
N PRO A 145 12.43 15.39 4.43
CA PRO A 145 11.85 16.69 4.75
C PRO A 145 11.58 17.54 3.50
N GLY A 146 10.37 18.10 3.40
CA GLY A 146 9.93 18.90 2.26
C GLY A 146 9.06 18.14 1.25
N ASP A 147 8.99 16.81 1.35
CA ASP A 147 8.04 16.01 0.59
C ASP A 147 6.59 16.25 1.05
N PRO A 148 5.59 16.31 0.15
CA PRO A 148 4.18 16.44 0.52
C PRO A 148 3.64 15.33 1.45
N ALA A 149 4.23 14.12 1.41
CA ALA A 149 3.85 12.99 2.26
C ALA A 149 4.73 12.85 3.53
N PHE A 150 5.64 13.79 3.78
CA PHE A 150 6.59 13.73 4.91
C PHE A 150 5.90 13.59 6.28
N VAL A 151 6.28 12.57 7.04
CA VAL A 151 5.76 12.30 8.38
C VAL A 151 6.81 12.71 9.42
N THR A 152 6.49 13.77 10.16
CA THR A 152 7.35 14.30 11.24
C THR A 152 7.74 13.21 12.25
N GLU A 153 8.93 13.34 12.85
CA GLU A 153 9.41 12.44 13.91
C GLU A 153 8.42 12.35 15.08
N THR A 154 7.79 13.46 15.45
CA THR A 154 6.73 13.50 16.48
C THR A 154 5.55 12.61 16.10
N ALA A 155 5.04 12.70 14.87
CA ALA A 155 3.91 11.89 14.41
C ALA A 155 4.28 10.40 14.32
N ARG A 156 5.48 10.07 13.82
CA ARG A 156 6.01 8.70 13.80
C ARG A 156 6.17 8.11 15.21
N SER A 157 6.70 8.90 16.15
CA SER A 157 6.83 8.52 17.56
C SER A 157 5.48 8.32 18.24
N GLN A 158 4.49 9.16 17.95
CA GLN A 158 3.12 9.02 18.46
C GLN A 158 2.44 7.75 17.94
N TRP A 159 2.55 7.48 16.64
CA TRP A 159 2.05 6.26 16.03
C TRP A 159 2.69 5.01 16.65
N LEU A 160 4.01 4.99 16.88
CA LEU A 160 4.67 3.88 17.58
C LEU A 160 4.14 3.70 19.02
N GLY A 161 3.84 4.80 19.72
CA GLY A 161 3.20 4.76 21.04
C GLY A 161 1.83 4.08 21.01
N GLN A 162 1.03 4.30 19.96
CA GLN A 162 -0.21 3.59 19.70
C GLN A 162 0.03 2.11 19.36
N GLN A 163 1.07 1.80 18.57
CA GLN A 163 1.42 0.41 18.23
C GLN A 163 1.91 -0.43 19.43
N GLU A 164 2.47 0.18 20.48
CA GLU A 164 2.72 -0.55 21.73
C GLU A 164 1.42 -1.06 22.38
N VAL A 165 0.32 -0.29 22.28
CA VAL A 165 -1.00 -0.70 22.78
C VAL A 165 -1.59 -1.81 21.90
N VAL A 166 -1.49 -1.69 20.56
CA VAL A 166 -1.90 -2.75 19.62
C VAL A 166 -1.14 -4.04 19.92
N ARG A 167 0.19 -3.97 20.01
CA ARG A 167 1.05 -5.14 20.26
C ARG A 167 0.74 -5.80 21.61
N GLN A 168 0.44 -5.01 22.64
CA GLN A 168 0.05 -5.56 23.93
C GLN A 168 -1.32 -6.26 23.87
N CYS A 169 -2.32 -5.62 23.23
CA CYS A 169 -3.64 -6.22 23.02
C CYS A 169 -3.56 -7.52 22.21
N MET A 170 -2.80 -7.55 21.12
CA MET A 170 -2.61 -8.75 20.29
C MET A 170 -1.93 -9.88 21.08
N ARG A 171 -0.92 -9.55 21.91
CA ARG A 171 -0.27 -10.50 22.82
C ARG A 171 -1.25 -11.10 23.83
N ASP A 172 -2.13 -10.28 24.39
CA ASP A 172 -3.16 -10.71 25.35
C ASP A 172 -4.28 -11.55 24.68
N ALA A 173 -4.56 -11.29 23.40
CA ALA A 173 -5.39 -12.13 22.53
C ALA A 173 -4.71 -13.44 22.06
N GLY A 174 -3.41 -13.62 22.36
CA GLY A 174 -2.65 -14.82 22.02
C GLY A 174 -1.97 -14.80 20.64
N PHE A 175 -1.92 -13.65 19.98
CA PHE A 175 -1.28 -13.45 18.69
C PHE A 175 0.06 -12.74 18.82
N GLU A 176 1.03 -13.11 17.97
CA GLU A 176 2.26 -12.35 17.79
C GLU A 176 2.00 -11.17 16.84
N TYR A 177 2.55 -10.01 17.16
CA TYR A 177 2.50 -8.81 16.34
C TYR A 177 3.92 -8.27 16.21
N LEU A 178 4.50 -8.40 15.01
CA LEU A 178 5.90 -8.09 14.74
C LEU A 178 6.16 -6.57 14.83
N PRO A 179 7.39 -6.14 15.14
CA PRO A 179 7.78 -4.74 15.01
C PRO A 179 7.64 -4.28 13.55
N TRP A 180 6.82 -3.26 13.31
CA TRP A 180 6.48 -2.76 11.99
C TRP A 180 6.38 -1.24 11.98
N GLN A 181 6.63 -0.64 10.81
CA GLN A 181 6.54 0.79 10.54
C GLN A 181 5.97 0.93 9.12
N TRP A 182 4.75 1.45 8.97
CA TRP A 182 4.11 1.52 7.65
C TRP A 182 4.91 2.33 6.63
N TRP A 183 5.63 3.37 7.08
CA TRP A 183 6.52 4.18 6.25
C TRP A 183 7.80 3.46 5.79
N GLU A 184 8.15 2.32 6.38
CA GLU A 184 9.22 1.42 5.92
C GLU A 184 8.65 0.19 5.16
N GLY A 185 7.34 0.09 4.99
CA GLY A 185 6.66 -1.06 4.38
C GLY A 185 6.69 -2.35 5.21
N GLY A 186 6.30 -3.46 4.59
CA GLY A 186 6.19 -4.78 5.24
C GLY A 186 4.89 -4.94 6.04
N SER A 187 4.82 -5.98 6.88
CA SER A 187 3.64 -6.32 7.68
C SER A 187 4.02 -6.76 9.11
N PRO A 188 3.20 -6.45 10.13
CA PRO A 188 3.32 -6.93 11.51
C PRO A 188 2.73 -8.34 11.70
N MET A 189 2.07 -8.90 10.68
CA MET A 189 1.55 -10.26 10.73
C MET A 189 2.69 -11.28 10.61
N PRO A 190 2.76 -12.31 11.47
CA PRO A 190 3.74 -13.38 11.32
C PRO A 190 3.64 -14.08 9.95
N PRO A 191 4.77 -14.40 9.29
CA PRO A 191 4.76 -15.12 8.02
C PRO A 191 4.37 -16.59 8.22
N GLY A 192 3.74 -17.19 7.20
CA GLY A 192 3.44 -18.62 7.19
C GLY A 192 2.24 -19.05 8.05
N LEU A 193 1.39 -18.12 8.47
CA LEU A 193 0.04 -18.45 8.96
C LEU A 193 -0.77 -19.16 7.88
N SER A 194 -1.68 -20.05 8.28
CA SER A 194 -2.73 -20.56 7.40
C SER A 194 -3.88 -19.55 7.29
N ASP A 195 -4.69 -19.64 6.25
CA ASP A 195 -5.79 -18.71 5.95
C ASP A 195 -6.71 -18.49 7.16
N GLY A 196 -7.04 -19.56 7.88
CA GLY A 196 -7.85 -19.49 9.11
C GLY A 196 -7.14 -18.84 10.31
N ALA A 197 -5.82 -18.90 10.36
CA ALA A 197 -5.01 -18.21 11.38
C ALA A 197 -4.78 -16.73 11.00
N GLN A 198 -4.59 -16.42 9.72
CA GLN A 198 -4.58 -15.05 9.18
C GLN A 198 -5.92 -14.36 9.45
N ALA A 199 -7.05 -14.99 9.10
CA ALA A 199 -8.38 -14.46 9.39
C ALA A 199 -8.63 -14.23 10.89
N ALA A 200 -8.18 -15.14 11.76
CA ALA A 200 -8.28 -14.98 13.21
C ALA A 200 -7.37 -13.83 13.73
N TRP A 201 -6.17 -13.69 13.17
CA TRP A 201 -5.24 -12.60 13.49
C TRP A 201 -5.81 -11.25 13.05
N MET A 202 -6.36 -11.14 11.84
CA MET A 202 -7.03 -9.94 11.33
C MET A 202 -8.26 -9.58 12.16
N THR A 203 -9.05 -10.58 12.59
CA THR A 203 -10.20 -10.38 13.49
C THR A 203 -9.77 -9.82 14.85
N ALA A 204 -8.64 -10.28 15.40
CA ALA A 204 -8.11 -9.72 16.65
C ALA A 204 -7.56 -8.30 16.46
N LEU A 205 -6.95 -8.00 15.31
CA LEU A 205 -6.41 -6.67 15.01
C LEU A 205 -7.53 -5.63 14.79
N ARG A 206 -8.44 -5.90 13.85
CA ARG A 206 -9.43 -4.94 13.33
C ARG A 206 -10.84 -5.11 13.93
N GLY A 207 -11.06 -6.18 14.69
CA GLY A 207 -12.38 -6.55 15.19
C GLY A 207 -13.13 -7.49 14.24
N ALA A 208 -14.31 -7.95 14.66
CA ALA A 208 -15.18 -8.74 13.79
C ALA A 208 -15.92 -7.80 12.80
N PRO A 209 -16.02 -8.16 11.50
CA PRO A 209 -16.68 -7.32 10.50
C PRO A 209 -18.20 -7.22 10.72
N GLU A 210 -18.79 -8.23 11.36
CA GLU A 210 -20.20 -8.27 11.74
C GLU A 210 -20.32 -8.30 13.26
N PRO A 211 -21.27 -7.58 13.87
CA PRO A 211 -21.54 -7.70 15.30
C PRO A 211 -22.02 -9.11 15.66
N ALA A 212 -21.68 -9.56 16.86
CA ALA A 212 -22.16 -10.83 17.39
C ALA A 212 -23.71 -10.85 17.51
N PRO A 213 -24.35 -12.03 17.60
CA PRO A 213 -25.82 -12.14 17.64
C PRO A 213 -26.51 -11.45 18.82
N ASP A 214 -25.78 -11.02 19.85
CA ASP A 214 -26.27 -10.22 20.97
C ASP A 214 -26.12 -8.69 20.76
N GLY A 215 -25.59 -8.27 19.61
CA GLY A 215 -25.33 -6.89 19.25
C GLY A 215 -23.99 -6.34 19.75
N SER A 216 -23.15 -7.16 20.41
CA SER A 216 -21.79 -6.74 20.77
C SER A 216 -20.87 -6.77 19.55
N SER A 217 -20.08 -5.71 19.36
CA SER A 217 -18.91 -5.74 18.49
C SER A 217 -17.67 -5.94 19.36
N ASP A 218 -16.78 -6.85 18.94
CA ASP A 218 -15.39 -6.80 19.38
C ASP A 218 -14.71 -5.69 18.56
N PRO A 219 -14.26 -4.59 19.18
CA PRO A 219 -13.71 -3.45 18.44
C PRO A 219 -12.31 -3.73 17.86
N GLY A 220 -11.65 -4.83 18.27
CA GLY A 220 -10.29 -5.15 17.86
C GLY A 220 -9.22 -4.27 18.50
N CYS A 221 -7.97 -4.72 18.40
CA CYS A 221 -6.83 -4.07 19.02
C CYS A 221 -6.50 -2.68 18.45
N GLU A 222 -6.79 -2.40 17.18
CA GLU A 222 -6.60 -1.06 16.59
C GLU A 222 -7.53 -0.02 17.21
N ALA A 223 -8.81 -0.33 17.37
CA ALA A 223 -9.78 0.59 17.98
C ALA A 223 -9.55 0.76 19.49
N VAL A 224 -9.11 -0.30 20.20
CA VAL A 224 -8.65 -0.17 21.59
C VAL A 224 -7.46 0.78 21.68
N ALA A 225 -6.45 0.62 20.81
CA ALA A 225 -5.28 1.50 20.78
C ALA A 225 -5.64 2.94 20.41
N GLN A 226 -6.59 3.15 19.48
CA GLN A 226 -7.11 4.47 19.12
C GLN A 226 -7.80 5.14 20.30
N GLY A 227 -8.66 4.44 21.05
CA GLY A 227 -9.31 4.96 22.25
C GLY A 227 -8.30 5.41 23.30
N VAL A 228 -7.26 4.61 23.57
CA VAL A 228 -6.18 4.97 24.50
C VAL A 228 -5.36 6.17 23.98
N ALA A 229 -5.11 6.25 22.67
CA ALA A 229 -4.42 7.39 22.07
C ALA A 229 -5.21 8.70 22.19
N ASP A 230 -6.53 8.65 21.99
CA ASP A 230 -7.41 9.80 22.14
C ASP A 230 -7.55 10.26 23.60
N GLU A 231 -7.65 9.33 24.55
CA GLU A 231 -7.62 9.64 25.99
C GLU A 231 -6.29 10.30 26.39
N ALA A 232 -5.15 9.76 25.94
CA ALA A 232 -3.82 10.31 26.20
C ALA A 232 -3.65 11.72 25.61
N LYS A 233 -4.15 11.94 24.39
CA LYS A 233 -4.18 13.24 23.71
C LYS A 233 -5.08 14.24 24.46
N ALA A 234 -6.26 13.83 24.91
CA ALA A 234 -7.17 14.66 25.70
C ALA A 234 -6.58 15.02 27.09
N ALA A 235 -5.77 14.14 27.67
CA ALA A 235 -5.00 14.40 28.89
C ALA A 235 -3.75 15.27 28.66
N GLY A 236 -3.55 15.82 27.45
CA GLY A 236 -2.39 16.65 27.10
C GLY A 236 -1.06 15.90 27.08
N THR A 237 -1.09 14.57 27.07
CA THR A 237 0.09 13.69 27.14
C THR A 237 -0.02 12.59 26.09
N PRO A 238 0.05 12.90 24.78
CA PRO A 238 -0.10 11.90 23.72
C PRO A 238 0.85 10.71 23.90
N LEU A 239 0.38 9.52 23.52
CA LEU A 239 1.24 8.33 23.48
C LEU A 239 2.48 8.62 22.63
N SER A 240 3.62 8.09 23.02
CA SER A 240 4.86 8.18 22.25
C SER A 240 5.80 7.04 22.60
N ALA A 241 6.54 6.57 21.61
CA ALA A 241 7.63 5.61 21.78
C ALA A 241 8.87 6.06 21.00
N PRO A 242 10.08 5.64 21.40
CA PRO A 242 11.31 5.95 20.66
C PRO A 242 11.23 5.46 19.21
N LEU A 243 11.72 6.26 18.26
CA LEU A 243 11.95 5.80 16.90
C LEU A 243 13.07 4.74 16.91
N PRO A 244 12.91 3.58 16.26
CA PRO A 244 14.01 2.63 16.09
C PRO A 244 15.17 3.28 15.34
N GLU A 245 16.40 2.99 15.77
CA GLU A 245 17.57 3.28 14.94
C GLU A 245 17.50 2.42 13.67
N ARG A 246 17.65 3.06 12.50
CA ARG A 246 17.67 2.35 11.23
C ARG A 246 18.98 1.56 11.11
N ASP A 247 18.86 0.25 10.88
CA ASP A 247 20.02 -0.57 10.53
C ASP A 247 20.59 -0.11 9.18
N PRO A 248 21.86 0.36 9.12
CA PRO A 248 22.48 0.80 7.88
C PRO A 248 22.78 -0.35 6.89
N ALA A 249 22.67 -1.61 7.33
CA ALA A 249 22.78 -2.78 6.47
C ALA A 249 21.42 -3.28 5.93
N ALA A 250 20.30 -2.76 6.43
CA ALA A 250 18.97 -3.15 5.97
C ALA A 250 18.61 -2.44 4.64
N PRO A 251 18.08 -3.16 3.65
CA PRO A 251 17.65 -2.59 2.37
C PRO A 251 16.67 -1.42 2.53
N THR A 252 16.90 -0.35 1.79
CA THR A 252 16.01 0.81 1.78
C THR A 252 14.61 0.41 1.25
N PRO A 253 13.55 1.19 1.55
CA PRO A 253 12.24 0.99 0.92
C PRO A 253 12.31 0.96 -0.61
N ARG A 254 13.18 1.79 -1.20
CA ARG A 254 13.39 1.82 -2.65
C ARG A 254 14.19 0.63 -3.18
N GLU A 255 15.22 0.18 -2.47
CA GLU A 255 15.96 -1.04 -2.86
C GLU A 255 15.04 -2.26 -2.86
N ARG A 256 14.18 -2.40 -1.84
CA ARG A 256 13.12 -3.42 -1.82
C ARG A 256 12.11 -3.24 -2.95
N TRP A 257 11.66 -2.02 -3.24
CA TRP A 257 10.77 -1.80 -4.39
C TRP A 257 11.42 -2.19 -5.73
N LEU A 258 12.71 -1.91 -5.93
CA LEU A 258 13.41 -2.29 -7.15
C LEU A 258 13.55 -3.82 -7.27
N GLU A 259 13.85 -4.52 -6.18
CA GLU A 259 13.87 -5.99 -6.12
C GLU A 259 12.49 -6.61 -6.41
N PHE A 260 11.42 -6.05 -5.82
CA PHE A 260 10.03 -6.40 -6.14
C PHE A 260 9.76 -6.23 -7.64
N GLN A 261 10.08 -5.06 -8.20
CA GLN A 261 9.85 -4.75 -9.62
C GLN A 261 10.67 -5.64 -10.56
N ASP A 262 11.88 -6.03 -10.18
CA ASP A 262 12.72 -6.96 -10.97
C ASP A 262 12.07 -8.35 -11.04
N ALA A 263 11.56 -8.86 -9.92
CA ALA A 263 10.83 -10.13 -9.87
C ALA A 263 9.50 -10.07 -10.67
N VAL A 264 8.71 -8.99 -10.54
CA VAL A 264 7.48 -8.81 -11.34
C VAL A 264 7.80 -8.76 -12.83
N ARG A 265 8.83 -7.99 -13.23
CA ARG A 265 9.24 -7.87 -14.64
C ARG A 265 9.76 -9.20 -15.22
N ALA A 266 10.51 -9.97 -14.45
CA ALA A 266 10.96 -11.30 -14.87
C ALA A 266 9.76 -12.24 -15.14
N CYS A 267 8.83 -12.34 -14.19
CA CYS A 267 7.61 -13.15 -14.35
C CYS A 267 6.74 -12.68 -15.54
N MET A 268 6.56 -11.37 -15.71
CA MET A 268 5.77 -10.82 -16.82
C MET A 268 6.42 -11.10 -18.18
N ALA A 269 7.75 -11.01 -18.28
CA ALA A 269 8.48 -11.38 -19.49
C ALA A 269 8.34 -12.88 -19.82
N GLU A 270 8.35 -13.77 -18.82
CA GLU A 270 8.07 -15.21 -19.00
C GLU A 270 6.62 -15.46 -19.45
N ALA A 271 5.67 -14.66 -18.98
CA ALA A 271 4.27 -14.66 -19.44
C ALA A 271 4.06 -14.00 -20.82
N GLY A 272 5.13 -13.49 -21.46
CA GLY A 272 5.07 -12.81 -22.76
C GLY A 272 4.42 -11.42 -22.70
N GLN A 273 4.39 -10.78 -21.54
CA GLN A 273 3.81 -9.46 -21.30
C GLN A 273 4.91 -8.42 -21.03
N GLU A 274 4.78 -7.22 -21.59
CA GLU A 274 5.64 -6.09 -21.20
C GLU A 274 5.16 -5.51 -19.87
N TYR A 275 6.09 -5.33 -18.93
CA TYR A 275 5.85 -4.60 -17.68
C TYR A 275 6.83 -3.43 -17.58
N ARG A 276 6.30 -2.22 -17.68
CA ARG A 276 7.05 -0.97 -17.69
C ARG A 276 7.55 -0.61 -16.30
N TYR A 277 8.71 0.03 -16.25
CA TYR A 277 9.24 0.60 -15.01
C TYR A 277 8.30 1.70 -14.48
N TRP A 278 8.05 1.67 -13.17
CA TRP A 278 7.35 2.73 -12.45
C TRP A 278 7.72 2.73 -10.96
N GLU A 279 7.51 3.86 -10.29
CA GLU A 279 7.69 4.03 -8.85
C GLU A 279 6.47 4.76 -8.31
N PHE A 280 5.79 4.20 -7.29
CA PHE A 280 4.50 4.73 -6.85
C PHE A 280 4.59 6.13 -6.22
N TRP A 281 5.76 6.50 -5.73
CA TRP A 281 6.05 7.83 -5.18
C TRP A 281 6.51 8.85 -6.22
N ASN A 282 6.92 8.42 -7.42
CA ASN A 282 7.44 9.33 -8.44
C ASN A 282 6.28 9.76 -9.38
N PRO A 283 5.86 11.03 -9.34
CA PRO A 283 4.73 11.51 -10.13
C PRO A 283 4.97 11.47 -11.65
N GLU A 284 6.23 11.38 -12.10
CA GLU A 284 6.56 11.19 -13.53
C GLU A 284 5.99 9.87 -14.10
N PHE A 285 5.77 8.87 -13.25
CA PHE A 285 5.17 7.59 -13.62
C PHE A 285 3.69 7.49 -13.23
N SER A 286 3.01 8.61 -12.97
CA SER A 286 1.55 8.58 -12.79
C SER A 286 0.83 8.23 -14.10
N ALA A 287 -0.16 7.34 -14.02
CA ALA A 287 -1.01 6.98 -15.16
C ALA A 287 -2.41 7.57 -14.98
N VAL A 288 -2.94 8.14 -16.06
CA VAL A 288 -4.32 8.66 -16.10
C VAL A 288 -5.33 7.51 -16.24
N ASP A 289 -4.97 6.46 -16.99
CA ASP A 289 -5.83 5.32 -17.32
C ASP A 289 -5.13 3.98 -16.99
N GLY A 290 -5.42 3.43 -15.81
CA GLY A 290 -4.96 2.09 -15.39
C GLY A 290 -3.62 2.05 -14.66
N SER A 291 -2.96 0.88 -14.66
CA SER A 291 -1.66 0.71 -14.00
C SER A 291 -0.54 1.37 -14.80
N PRO A 292 0.37 2.15 -14.19
CA PRO A 292 1.48 2.78 -14.90
C PRO A 292 2.53 1.80 -15.45
N ALA A 293 2.57 0.57 -14.91
CA ALA A 293 3.33 -0.54 -15.48
C ALA A 293 2.79 -1.04 -16.83
N MET A 294 1.53 -0.76 -17.15
CA MET A 294 0.87 -1.31 -18.33
C MET A 294 1.31 -0.56 -19.60
N PRO A 295 1.55 -1.26 -20.72
CA PRO A 295 1.72 -0.63 -22.02
C PRO A 295 0.49 0.20 -22.42
N PRO A 296 0.69 1.40 -23.02
CA PRO A 296 -0.42 2.17 -23.56
C PRO A 296 -0.98 1.51 -24.83
N GLY A 297 -2.25 1.77 -25.14
CA GLY A 297 -2.87 1.37 -26.42
C GLY A 297 -3.31 -0.10 -26.52
N LEU A 298 -3.22 -0.89 -25.45
CA LEU A 298 -3.79 -2.24 -25.39
C LEU A 298 -5.31 -2.23 -25.63
N THR A 299 -5.81 -3.19 -26.40
CA THR A 299 -7.25 -3.51 -26.48
C THR A 299 -7.74 -4.10 -25.16
N ASP A 300 -9.06 -4.15 -24.95
CA ASP A 300 -9.64 -4.69 -23.71
C ASP A 300 -9.27 -6.17 -23.48
N ALA A 301 -9.13 -6.95 -24.55
CA ALA A 301 -8.70 -8.35 -24.46
C ALA A 301 -7.22 -8.48 -24.04
N GLU A 302 -6.34 -7.65 -24.60
CA GLU A 302 -4.92 -7.60 -24.22
C GLU A 302 -4.74 -7.06 -22.79
N ARG A 303 -5.55 -6.06 -22.40
CA ARG A 303 -5.60 -5.53 -21.03
C ARG A 303 -6.02 -6.60 -20.02
N ALA A 304 -7.06 -7.37 -20.31
CA ALA A 304 -7.51 -8.47 -19.47
C ALA A 304 -6.44 -9.58 -19.35
N ALA A 305 -5.75 -9.90 -20.45
CA ALA A 305 -4.63 -10.85 -20.43
C ALA A 305 -3.45 -10.33 -19.57
N TRP A 306 -3.08 -9.06 -19.74
CA TRP A 306 -2.04 -8.40 -18.94
C TRP A 306 -2.40 -8.39 -17.45
N ASN A 307 -3.63 -8.03 -17.10
CA ASN A 307 -4.12 -8.06 -15.71
C ASN A 307 -4.08 -9.47 -15.12
N THR A 308 -4.49 -10.48 -15.89
CA THR A 308 -4.44 -11.88 -15.44
C THR A 308 -3.01 -12.34 -15.16
N ALA A 309 -2.05 -11.91 -15.98
CA ALA A 309 -0.62 -12.21 -15.73
C ALA A 309 -0.07 -11.43 -14.53
N ALA A 310 -0.37 -10.14 -14.42
CA ALA A 310 0.14 -9.28 -13.35
C ALA A 310 -0.46 -9.61 -11.97
N PHE A 311 -1.76 -9.89 -11.91
CA PHE A 311 -2.59 -9.89 -10.69
C PHE A 311 -3.43 -11.15 -10.49
N GLY A 312 -3.28 -12.16 -11.34
CA GLY A 312 -4.07 -13.41 -11.27
C GLY A 312 -5.53 -13.30 -11.73
N SER A 313 -6.02 -12.10 -12.04
CA SER A 313 -7.42 -11.84 -12.42
C SER A 313 -7.54 -10.77 -13.53
N PRO A 314 -8.42 -10.95 -14.54
CA PRO A 314 -8.60 -9.97 -15.62
C PRO A 314 -9.19 -8.64 -15.15
N ASP A 315 -9.96 -8.64 -14.05
CA ASP A 315 -10.71 -7.47 -13.55
C ASP A 315 -9.97 -6.70 -12.43
N ALA A 316 -8.77 -7.14 -12.05
CA ALA A 316 -8.00 -6.58 -10.94
C ALA A 316 -7.26 -5.25 -11.25
N ALA A 317 -7.36 -4.73 -12.48
CA ALA A 317 -6.72 -3.46 -12.84
C ALA A 317 -7.17 -2.29 -11.94
N GLY A 318 -6.22 -1.66 -11.25
CA GLY A 318 -6.44 -0.42 -10.51
C GLY A 318 -7.19 -0.57 -9.19
N GLN A 319 -7.59 -1.80 -8.83
CA GLN A 319 -7.94 -2.14 -7.45
C GLN A 319 -6.65 -2.50 -6.69
N ALA A 320 -6.69 -2.48 -5.35
CA ALA A 320 -5.72 -3.21 -4.56
C ALA A 320 -5.90 -4.69 -4.90
N ALA A 321 -5.04 -5.22 -5.78
CA ALA A 321 -5.19 -6.55 -6.34
C ALA A 321 -4.66 -7.56 -5.33
N PRO A 322 -5.52 -8.35 -4.64
CA PRO A 322 -5.08 -9.17 -3.53
C PRO A 322 -3.98 -10.12 -3.97
N LEU A 323 -2.81 -10.04 -3.33
CA LEU A 323 -1.66 -10.91 -3.64
C LEU A 323 -2.01 -12.40 -3.56
N ASP A 324 -3.08 -12.75 -2.86
CA ASP A 324 -3.65 -14.10 -2.73
C ASP A 324 -4.20 -14.70 -4.04
N HIS A 325 -4.53 -13.87 -5.04
CA HIS A 325 -5.04 -14.35 -6.33
C HIS A 325 -3.95 -14.80 -7.31
N GLY A 326 -2.67 -14.61 -6.95
CA GLY A 326 -1.53 -15.02 -7.78
C GLY A 326 -1.16 -14.00 -8.84
N GLY A 327 -0.46 -14.47 -9.88
CA GLY A 327 0.16 -13.62 -10.88
C GLY A 327 1.51 -13.06 -10.42
N CYS A 328 2.10 -12.22 -11.26
CA CYS A 328 3.49 -11.77 -11.09
C CYS A 328 3.71 -10.82 -9.90
N TRP A 329 2.68 -10.09 -9.46
CA TRP A 329 2.76 -9.29 -8.22
C TRP A 329 2.96 -10.17 -6.98
N THR A 330 2.38 -11.37 -6.95
CA THR A 330 2.63 -12.33 -5.86
C THR A 330 4.07 -12.83 -5.86
N GLU A 331 4.69 -13.03 -7.03
CA GLU A 331 6.12 -13.37 -7.10
C GLU A 331 7.01 -12.20 -6.69
N GLY A 332 6.66 -10.97 -7.10
CA GLY A 332 7.29 -9.75 -6.59
C GLY A 332 7.23 -9.65 -5.07
N ALA A 333 6.05 -9.87 -4.49
CA ALA A 333 5.85 -9.81 -3.05
C ALA A 333 6.68 -10.87 -2.31
N ARG A 334 6.72 -12.10 -2.83
CA ARG A 334 7.58 -13.18 -2.28
C ARG A 334 9.06 -12.87 -2.37
N ALA A 335 9.53 -12.18 -3.41
CA ALA A 335 10.94 -11.85 -3.58
C ALA A 335 11.47 -10.94 -2.46
N VAL A 336 10.62 -10.10 -1.88
CA VAL A 336 10.98 -9.10 -0.85
C VAL A 336 10.31 -9.36 0.51
N ASP A 337 9.77 -10.56 0.71
CA ASP A 337 8.96 -10.97 1.88
C ASP A 337 7.79 -10.00 2.21
N TYR A 338 7.27 -9.28 1.21
CA TYR A 338 6.13 -8.39 1.35
C TYR A 338 4.80 -9.16 1.45
N ARG A 339 3.87 -8.59 2.21
CA ARG A 339 2.52 -9.09 2.47
C ARG A 339 1.58 -7.89 2.50
N GLU A 340 0.44 -7.99 1.81
CA GLU A 340 -0.64 -7.01 1.96
C GLU A 340 -1.36 -7.19 3.30
N PHE A 341 -2.21 -6.20 3.61
CA PHE A 341 -3.08 -6.18 4.77
C PHE A 341 -4.54 -6.28 4.32
N ASP A 342 -4.97 -7.48 3.95
CA ASP A 342 -6.37 -7.76 3.56
C ASP A 342 -7.37 -7.35 4.67
#